data_AF-D7L7S1-F1
#
_entry.id   AF-D7L7S1-F1
#
_cell.length_a   1.000
_cell.length_b   1.000
_cell.length_c   1.000
_cell.angle_alpha   90.00
_cell.angle_beta   90.00
_cell.angle_gamma   90.00
#
_symmetry.space_group_name_H-M   'P 1'
#
loop_
_entity.id
_entity.type
_entity.pdbx_description
1 polymer ?
#
loop_
_entity_poly.entity_id
_entity_poly.type
_entity_poly.pdbx_seq_one_letter_code
_entity_poly.pdbx_strand_id
1 'polypeptide(L)'
;MAESTETEKLSLRLLIDEQKNKVVLAESGKDFVDVLFSFLALPMGTIVRLLEEHRKSPQVVVGCFNNLYKSVSEMGIESFQTEACKQILLYPRSVNLEKYRKIKLKIDDTEAVKYFVCSGVHYRESCRTFYSISNKEECECGEYENSYFVRRLMNWEILRPEKEQVQGSIFRKDNDGVFVSCKACSFIITDDLKVAASSMDYVLNTLRGLGYENSHKLGEILLDVGTYFAGMFIYFGLSFNRHFYEEANPSLQGSGDGAGPGQTITFKAFVRKPDTKILCVECGADFIDLLFTFLALPLESVWDISGDSISLGCIGNLFRSFKSLNEGTDASSSSKSQLPWLYSCPKQLLDVVTEKQEIYCSFNRSVDKTYGYDFKFTRKRPDWKTARFLVTDDLVIKPKNLVSNISLLNLKMHMEKEDVEEQVITIGKLEAISLLRASVITSSALTTCFWSLIAKKAKEEI
;
A
#
# COMPACT_ATOMS: atom_id res chain seq x y z
N MET A 1 32.01 -13.19 -19.94
CA MET A 1 31.97 -14.25 -18.92
C MET A 1 30.61 -14.15 -18.25
N ALA A 2 29.81 -15.21 -18.32
CA ALA A 2 28.51 -15.24 -17.65
C ALA A 2 28.76 -15.32 -16.15
N GLU A 3 28.36 -14.30 -15.40
CA GLU A 3 28.25 -14.41 -13.94
C GLU A 3 27.15 -15.44 -13.67
N SER A 4 27.57 -16.62 -13.22
CA SER A 4 26.68 -17.61 -12.62
C SER A 4 26.14 -17.00 -11.33
N THR A 5 24.90 -16.50 -11.36
CA THR A 5 24.16 -16.18 -10.15
C THR A 5 24.01 -17.47 -9.36
N GLU A 6 24.80 -17.63 -8.30
CA GLU A 6 24.53 -18.63 -7.28
C GLU A 6 23.11 -18.39 -6.78
N THR A 7 22.20 -19.32 -7.06
CA THR A 7 20.86 -19.31 -6.51
C THR A 7 20.99 -19.49 -4.99
N GLU A 8 20.76 -18.41 -4.23
CA GLU A 8 20.76 -18.43 -2.77
C GLU A 8 19.72 -19.45 -2.27
N LYS A 9 20.18 -20.48 -1.54
CA LYS A 9 19.32 -21.57 -1.05
C LYS A 9 18.52 -21.11 0.18
N LEU A 10 17.20 -21.20 0.11
CA LEU A 10 16.29 -20.90 1.22
C LEU A 10 15.64 -22.20 1.68
N SER A 11 16.24 -22.84 2.68
CA SER A 11 15.78 -24.14 3.17
C SER A 11 14.61 -24.03 4.13
N LEU A 12 13.57 -24.82 3.88
CA LEU A 12 12.39 -25.01 4.73
C LEU A 12 12.27 -26.50 5.08
N ARG A 13 12.18 -26.84 6.37
CA ARG A 13 11.93 -28.20 6.84
C ARG A 13 10.44 -28.38 7.05
N LEU A 14 9.83 -29.36 6.40
CA LEU A 14 8.41 -29.66 6.51
C LEU A 14 8.20 -30.90 7.36
N LEU A 15 7.36 -30.79 8.37
CA LEU A 15 6.84 -31.91 9.13
C LEU A 15 5.52 -32.36 8.50
N ILE A 16 5.43 -33.60 8.06
CA ILE A 16 4.30 -34.12 7.27
C ILE A 16 3.68 -35.33 7.96
N ASP A 17 2.35 -35.36 8.03
CA ASP A 17 1.62 -36.58 8.35
C ASP A 17 1.61 -37.47 7.09
N GLU A 18 2.44 -38.52 7.09
CA GLU A 18 2.58 -39.43 5.95
C GLU A 18 1.28 -40.18 5.63
N GLN A 19 0.42 -40.39 6.64
CA GLN A 19 -0.83 -41.11 6.45
C GLN A 19 -1.89 -40.22 5.81
N LYS A 20 -1.92 -38.93 6.18
CA LYS A 20 -2.88 -37.95 5.64
C LYS A 20 -2.34 -37.18 4.45
N ASN A 21 -1.07 -37.38 4.09
CA ASN A 21 -0.35 -36.59 3.08
C ASN A 21 -0.53 -35.08 3.30
N LYS A 22 -0.42 -34.63 4.55
CA LYS A 22 -0.67 -33.24 4.97
C LYS A 22 0.58 -32.64 5.62
N VAL A 23 0.97 -31.44 5.20
CA VAL A 23 1.96 -30.62 5.93
C VAL A 23 1.35 -30.17 7.27
N VAL A 24 2.02 -30.52 8.35
CA VAL A 24 1.61 -30.23 9.73
C VAL A 24 2.23 -28.91 10.19
N LEU A 25 3.55 -28.80 10.06
CA LEU A 25 4.34 -27.62 10.43
C LEU A 25 5.48 -27.43 9.44
N ALA A 26 5.99 -26.22 9.35
CA ALA A 26 7.25 -25.93 8.70
C ALA A 26 8.21 -25.28 9.70
N GLU A 27 9.47 -25.70 9.70
CA GLU A 27 10.56 -25.07 10.45
C GLU A 27 11.51 -24.36 9.48
N SER A 28 11.88 -23.13 9.81
CA SER A 28 12.76 -22.31 8.98
C SER A 28 13.74 -21.46 9.78
N GLY A 29 14.82 -21.04 9.11
CA GLY A 29 15.75 -20.04 9.64
C GLY A 29 15.24 -18.60 9.46
N LYS A 30 16.01 -17.65 10.01
CA LYS A 30 15.67 -16.21 9.97
C LYS A 30 15.43 -15.66 8.56
N ASP A 31 16.18 -16.14 7.57
CA ASP A 31 16.16 -15.54 6.22
C ASP A 31 14.82 -15.74 5.53
N PHE A 32 14.19 -16.91 5.69
CA PHE A 32 12.86 -17.17 5.15
C PHE A 32 11.78 -16.37 5.89
N VAL A 33 11.92 -16.23 7.21
CA VAL A 33 10.98 -15.43 8.02
C VAL A 33 11.09 -13.95 7.65
N ASP A 34 12.29 -13.44 7.38
CA ASP A 34 12.49 -12.09 6.88
C ASP A 34 11.81 -11.90 5.51
N VAL A 35 11.91 -12.90 4.62
CA VAL A 35 11.16 -12.90 3.35
C VAL A 35 9.64 -12.90 3.60
N LEU A 36 9.14 -13.71 4.53
CA LEU A 36 7.70 -13.76 4.82
C LEU A 36 7.18 -12.45 5.42
N PHE A 37 7.92 -11.81 6.30
CA PHE A 37 7.54 -10.51 6.86
C PHE A 37 7.72 -9.36 5.88
N SER A 38 8.57 -9.50 4.86
CA SER A 38 8.72 -8.47 3.83
C SER A 38 7.46 -8.20 3.03
N PHE A 39 6.56 -9.19 2.88
CA PHE A 39 5.24 -8.98 2.26
C PHE A 39 4.38 -7.97 3.02
N LEU A 40 4.51 -7.90 4.36
CA LEU A 40 3.77 -6.94 5.18
C LEU A 40 4.21 -5.49 4.92
N ALA A 41 5.47 -5.32 4.52
CA ALA A 41 6.07 -4.02 4.24
C ALA A 41 5.83 -3.53 2.80
N LEU A 42 5.25 -4.36 1.94
CA LEU A 42 4.94 -3.97 0.56
C LEU A 42 3.76 -2.99 0.53
N PRO A 43 3.86 -1.91 -0.25
CA PRO A 43 2.72 -1.07 -0.57
C PRO A 43 1.59 -1.86 -1.25
N MET A 44 0.34 -1.50 -0.97
CA MET A 44 -0.82 -2.17 -1.57
C MET A 44 -0.81 -2.14 -3.11
N GLY A 45 -0.35 -1.04 -3.72
CA GLY A 45 -0.22 -0.96 -5.19
C GLY A 45 0.79 -1.96 -5.74
N THR A 46 1.90 -2.19 -5.02
CA THR A 46 2.90 -3.20 -5.37
C THR A 46 2.32 -4.61 -5.24
N ILE A 47 1.61 -4.90 -4.14
CA ILE A 47 0.96 -6.19 -3.93
C ILE A 47 0.00 -6.50 -5.08
N VAL A 48 -0.90 -5.56 -5.41
CA VAL A 48 -1.88 -5.73 -6.50
C VAL A 48 -1.17 -5.98 -7.82
N ARG A 49 -0.19 -5.14 -8.18
CA ARG A 49 0.54 -5.27 -9.44
C ARG A 49 1.24 -6.63 -9.56
N LEU A 50 1.98 -7.05 -8.54
CA LEU A 50 2.70 -8.33 -8.56
C LEU A 50 1.73 -9.53 -8.64
N LEU A 51 0.59 -9.46 -7.95
CA LEU A 51 -0.45 -10.50 -8.05
C LEU A 51 -1.08 -10.57 -9.44
N GLU A 52 -1.15 -9.45 -10.17
CA GLU A 52 -1.60 -9.43 -11.56
C GLU A 52 -0.55 -9.95 -12.55
N GLU A 53 0.73 -9.65 -12.33
CA GLU A 53 1.84 -10.06 -13.20
C GLU A 53 2.15 -11.56 -13.11
N HIS A 54 2.03 -12.17 -11.93
CA HIS A 54 2.36 -13.59 -11.70
C HIS A 54 1.19 -14.57 -11.97
N ARG A 55 0.19 -14.18 -12.78
CA ARG A 55 -0.99 -15.00 -13.07
C ARG A 55 -0.66 -16.30 -13.81
N LYS A 56 -0.94 -17.44 -13.17
CA LYS A 56 -1.17 -18.75 -13.85
C LYS A 56 -2.54 -19.39 -13.52
N SER A 57 -3.51 -18.60 -13.03
CA SER A 57 -4.82 -19.03 -12.49
C SER A 57 -4.73 -19.61 -11.06
N PRO A 58 -5.66 -19.31 -10.13
CA PRO A 58 -6.85 -18.44 -10.24
C PRO A 58 -6.57 -16.93 -10.06
N GLN A 59 -7.54 -16.08 -10.42
CA GLN A 59 -7.47 -14.62 -10.21
C GLN A 59 -7.54 -14.31 -8.71
N VAL A 60 -6.41 -13.86 -8.15
CA VAL A 60 -6.37 -13.28 -6.81
C VAL A 60 -6.85 -11.84 -6.90
N VAL A 61 -7.95 -11.52 -6.22
CA VAL A 61 -8.47 -10.15 -6.08
C VAL A 61 -8.18 -9.67 -4.66
N VAL A 62 -7.73 -8.42 -4.53
CA VAL A 62 -7.52 -7.73 -3.26
C VAL A 62 -8.56 -6.62 -3.15
N GLY A 63 -9.79 -7.01 -2.83
CA GLY A 63 -10.94 -6.09 -2.72
C GLY A 63 -11.07 -5.12 -3.90
N CYS A 64 -11.26 -3.84 -3.59
CA CYS A 64 -11.35 -2.74 -4.56
C CYS A 64 -9.97 -2.22 -5.03
N PHE A 65 -8.84 -2.69 -4.46
CA PHE A 65 -7.52 -2.18 -4.81
C PHE A 65 -7.11 -2.52 -6.25
N ASN A 66 -7.56 -3.65 -6.80
CA ASN A 66 -7.38 -3.98 -8.22
C ASN A 66 -7.95 -2.90 -9.13
N ASN A 67 -9.18 -2.46 -8.86
CA ASN A 67 -9.86 -1.42 -9.63
C ASN A 67 -9.20 -0.05 -9.47
N LEU A 68 -8.78 0.27 -8.24
CA LEU A 68 -8.08 1.52 -7.94
C LEU A 68 -6.75 1.60 -8.70
N TYR A 69 -5.93 0.55 -8.61
CA TYR A 69 -4.64 0.46 -9.32
C TYR A 69 -4.84 0.52 -10.84
N LYS A 70 -5.80 -0.26 -11.36
CA LYS A 70 -6.14 -0.26 -12.79
C LYS A 70 -6.58 1.13 -13.27
N SER A 71 -7.37 1.85 -12.48
CA SER A 71 -7.79 3.21 -12.81
C SER A 71 -6.59 4.15 -12.98
N VAL A 72 -5.61 4.09 -12.07
CA VAL A 72 -4.36 4.87 -12.22
C VAL A 72 -3.62 4.51 -13.51
N SER A 73 -3.55 3.23 -13.85
CA SER A 73 -2.84 2.77 -15.06
C SER A 73 -3.48 3.30 -16.35
N GLU A 74 -4.82 3.30 -16.41
CA GLU A 74 -5.60 3.65 -17.60
C GLU A 74 -5.81 5.16 -17.76
N MET A 75 -5.83 5.93 -16.66
CA MET A 75 -6.00 7.39 -16.69
C MET A 75 -4.86 8.09 -17.43
N GLY A 76 -5.18 9.07 -18.27
CA GLY A 76 -4.15 9.83 -18.99
C GLY A 76 -3.36 10.77 -18.07
N ILE A 77 -2.19 11.23 -18.55
CA ILE A 77 -1.24 12.07 -17.79
C ILE A 77 -1.86 13.41 -17.39
N GLU A 78 -2.83 13.90 -18.18
CA GLU A 78 -3.64 15.07 -17.88
C GLU A 78 -4.44 14.93 -16.58
N SER A 79 -4.60 13.70 -16.06
CA SER A 79 -5.22 13.40 -14.78
C SER A 79 -4.26 13.52 -13.57
N PHE A 80 -2.99 13.88 -13.80
CA PHE A 80 -1.94 13.94 -12.77
C PHE A 80 -1.15 15.25 -12.84
N GLN A 81 -0.50 15.62 -11.72
CA GLN A 81 0.33 16.84 -11.67
C GLN A 81 1.56 16.71 -12.57
N THR A 82 2.25 15.58 -12.52
CA THR A 82 3.37 15.26 -13.41
C THR A 82 3.28 13.80 -13.82
N GLU A 83 3.99 13.44 -14.88
CA GLU A 83 4.17 12.04 -15.24
C GLU A 83 4.86 11.26 -14.10
N ALA A 84 5.72 11.90 -13.30
CA ALA A 84 6.31 11.23 -12.14
C ALA A 84 5.28 10.91 -11.06
N CYS A 85 4.31 11.79 -10.81
CA CYS A 85 3.22 11.53 -9.86
C CYS A 85 2.43 10.26 -10.25
N LYS A 86 2.15 10.07 -11.56
CA LYS A 86 1.53 8.85 -12.05
C LYS A 86 2.43 7.62 -11.81
N GLN A 87 3.71 7.73 -12.16
CA GLN A 87 4.66 6.62 -12.01
C GLN A 87 4.84 6.19 -10.56
N ILE A 88 4.85 7.13 -9.61
CA ILE A 88 4.98 6.86 -8.17
C ILE A 88 3.76 6.08 -7.63
N LEU A 89 2.57 6.26 -8.21
CA LEU A 89 1.38 5.48 -7.84
C LEU A 89 1.35 4.08 -8.47
N LEU A 90 1.95 3.92 -9.66
CA LEU A 90 2.08 2.62 -10.33
C LEU A 90 3.21 1.77 -9.74
N TYR A 91 4.26 2.42 -9.25
CA TYR A 91 5.40 1.78 -8.60
C TYR A 91 5.65 2.41 -7.21
N PRO A 92 4.76 2.15 -6.24
CA PRO A 92 4.91 2.73 -4.93
C PRO A 92 6.18 2.25 -4.25
N ARG A 93 6.77 3.12 -3.43
CA ARG A 93 8.05 2.89 -2.77
C ARG A 93 7.88 2.94 -1.25
N SER A 94 8.55 2.03 -0.57
CA SER A 94 8.67 2.07 0.89
C SER A 94 9.80 3.02 1.32
N VAL A 95 9.60 3.71 2.45
CA VAL A 95 10.66 4.48 3.13
C VAL A 95 11.86 3.59 3.49
N ASN A 96 11.58 2.33 3.84
CA ASN A 96 12.58 1.38 4.32
C ASN A 96 13.22 0.55 3.19
N LEU A 97 13.18 1.02 1.93
CA LEU A 97 13.65 0.26 0.77
C LEU A 97 15.09 -0.26 0.92
N GLU A 98 16.01 0.58 1.39
CA GLU A 98 17.43 0.19 1.58
C GLU A 98 17.61 -0.87 2.69
N LYS A 99 16.73 -0.86 3.71
CA LYS A 99 16.72 -1.88 4.77
C LYS A 99 16.26 -3.22 4.19
N TYR A 100 15.23 -3.22 3.34
CA TYR A 100 14.66 -4.44 2.76
C TYR A 100 15.49 -5.04 1.62
N ARG A 101 16.41 -4.28 1.00
CA ARG A 101 17.37 -4.84 0.03
C ARG A 101 18.31 -5.88 0.61
N LYS A 102 18.48 -5.93 1.94
CA LYS A 102 19.31 -6.94 2.62
C LYS A 102 18.64 -8.32 2.71
N ILE A 103 17.38 -8.42 2.30
CA ILE A 103 16.63 -9.69 2.33
C ILE A 103 17.12 -10.57 1.18
N LYS A 104 17.38 -11.84 1.50
CA LYS A 104 17.97 -12.83 0.57
C LYS A 104 17.13 -13.11 -0.67
N LEU A 105 15.83 -12.83 -0.63
CA LEU A 105 14.92 -13.00 -1.75
C LEU A 105 14.20 -11.69 -2.07
N LYS A 106 14.43 -11.16 -3.27
CA LYS A 106 13.77 -9.94 -3.75
C LYS A 106 12.33 -10.25 -4.14
N ILE A 107 11.40 -9.78 -3.31
CA ILE A 107 9.95 -9.95 -3.48
C ILE A 107 9.27 -8.93 -4.37
N ASP A 108 9.99 -7.91 -4.80
CA ASP A 108 9.50 -6.95 -5.78
C ASP A 108 10.59 -6.68 -6.83
N ASP A 109 10.14 -6.02 -7.89
CA ASP A 109 10.95 -5.47 -8.97
C ASP A 109 11.34 -4.00 -8.69
N THR A 110 11.30 -3.56 -7.42
CA THR A 110 11.60 -2.17 -7.08
C THR A 110 13.09 -1.89 -7.32
N GLU A 111 13.37 -1.12 -8.37
CA GLU A 111 14.73 -0.68 -8.68
C GLU A 111 15.32 0.24 -7.61
N ALA A 112 16.65 0.37 -7.65
CA ALA A 112 17.33 1.35 -6.82
C ALA A 112 16.85 2.78 -7.11
N VAL A 113 16.74 3.60 -6.07
CA VAL A 113 16.39 5.02 -6.24
C VAL A 113 17.50 5.69 -7.02
N LYS A 114 17.20 6.03 -8.27
CA LYS A 114 18.04 6.88 -9.11
C LYS A 114 17.71 8.33 -8.84
N TYR A 115 18.72 9.18 -8.88
CA TYR A 115 18.61 10.62 -8.68
C TYR A 115 19.00 11.31 -9.97
N PHE A 116 18.23 12.33 -10.35
CA PHE A 116 18.41 13.04 -11.61
C PHE A 116 18.47 14.53 -11.39
N VAL A 117 19.40 15.19 -12.07
CA VAL A 117 19.54 16.66 -12.09
C VAL A 117 19.22 17.18 -13.50
N CYS A 118 19.01 18.48 -13.60
CA CYS A 118 18.80 19.14 -14.87
C CYS A 118 20.04 19.05 -15.77
N SER A 119 19.90 18.71 -17.04
CA SER A 119 21.00 18.78 -18.02
C SER A 119 21.60 20.20 -18.15
N GLY A 120 20.87 21.22 -17.72
CA GLY A 120 21.32 22.60 -17.57
C GLY A 120 22.36 22.84 -16.46
N VAL A 121 22.75 21.82 -15.68
CA VAL A 121 23.70 21.92 -14.55
C VAL A 121 25.04 22.54 -14.92
N HIS A 122 25.47 22.41 -16.17
CA HIS A 122 26.73 23.00 -16.63
C HIS A 122 26.62 24.51 -16.90
N TYR A 123 25.41 25.03 -17.08
CA TYR A 123 25.15 26.40 -17.55
C TYR A 123 24.52 27.32 -16.50
N ARG A 124 23.82 26.77 -15.50
CA ARG A 124 23.19 27.54 -14.41
C ARG A 124 23.44 26.90 -13.06
N GLU A 125 23.90 27.68 -12.10
CA GLU A 125 24.08 27.23 -10.71
C GLU A 125 22.75 26.79 -10.09
N SER A 126 21.64 27.48 -10.40
CA SER A 126 20.31 27.07 -9.92
C SER A 126 19.89 25.67 -10.37
N CYS A 127 20.43 25.16 -11.48
CA CYS A 127 20.17 23.80 -11.97
C CYS A 127 20.95 22.73 -11.19
N ARG A 128 21.99 23.11 -10.43
CA ARG A 128 22.76 22.23 -9.54
C ARG A 128 22.14 22.08 -8.15
N THR A 129 21.19 22.96 -7.83
CA THR A 129 20.59 23.06 -6.49
C THR A 129 19.49 22.04 -6.24
N PHE A 130 18.93 21.44 -7.30
CA PHE A 130 17.78 20.55 -7.23
C PHE A 130 18.05 19.23 -7.95
N TYR A 131 17.57 18.15 -7.36
CA TYR A 131 17.49 16.86 -8.01
C TYR A 131 16.08 16.27 -7.85
N SER A 132 15.76 15.29 -8.67
CA SER A 132 14.50 14.55 -8.71
C SER A 132 14.77 13.05 -8.63
N ILE A 133 13.81 12.28 -8.13
CA ILE A 133 13.83 10.80 -8.20
C ILE A 133 13.26 10.25 -9.52
N SER A 134 12.85 11.14 -10.42
CA SER A 134 12.27 10.86 -11.73
C SER A 134 12.98 11.66 -12.79
N ASN A 135 13.39 10.98 -13.87
CA ASN A 135 14.03 11.61 -15.02
C ASN A 135 13.07 12.42 -15.90
N LYS A 136 11.78 12.42 -15.55
CA LYS A 136 10.69 13.09 -16.29
C LYS A 136 10.22 14.37 -15.60
N GLU A 137 10.85 14.78 -14.50
CA GLU A 137 10.51 16.02 -13.81
C GLU A 137 11.05 17.25 -14.55
N GLU A 138 10.26 18.32 -14.53
CA GLU A 138 10.60 19.58 -15.20
C GLU A 138 11.41 20.49 -14.27
N CYS A 139 12.53 21.00 -14.78
CA CYS A 139 13.33 22.02 -14.11
C CYS A 139 12.71 23.42 -14.30
N GLU A 140 13.04 24.37 -13.42
CA GLU A 140 12.69 25.79 -13.62
C GLU A 140 13.40 26.45 -14.80
N CYS A 141 14.54 25.91 -15.22
CA CYS A 141 15.21 26.40 -16.41
C CYS A 141 14.54 25.87 -17.69
N GLY A 142 14.73 26.58 -18.78
CA GLY A 142 14.06 26.32 -20.03
C GLY A 142 14.50 27.29 -21.10
N GLU A 143 13.99 27.10 -22.29
CA GLU A 143 14.21 27.96 -23.44
C GLU A 143 12.85 28.32 -24.06
N TYR A 144 12.80 29.44 -24.78
CA TYR A 144 11.61 29.81 -25.52
C TYR A 144 11.64 29.14 -26.88
N GLU A 145 10.64 28.31 -27.16
CA GLU A 145 10.39 27.75 -28.48
C GLU A 145 9.06 28.30 -28.99
N ASN A 146 9.05 28.93 -30.18
CA ASN A 146 7.84 29.46 -30.81
C ASN A 146 6.97 30.32 -29.87
N SER A 147 7.60 31.17 -29.04
CA SER A 147 6.98 32.03 -28.02
C SER A 147 6.42 31.31 -26.78
N TYR A 148 6.62 30.00 -26.64
CA TYR A 148 6.28 29.23 -25.45
C TYR A 148 7.54 28.91 -24.65
N PHE A 149 7.49 29.10 -23.32
CA PHE A 149 8.61 28.70 -22.45
C PHE A 149 8.56 27.20 -22.19
N VAL A 150 9.52 26.47 -22.73
CA VAL A 150 9.64 25.02 -22.58
C VAL A 150 10.68 24.72 -21.50
N ARG A 151 10.24 24.05 -20.43
CA ARG A 151 11.12 23.65 -19.32
C ARG A 151 12.02 22.49 -19.72
N ARG A 152 13.29 22.52 -19.28
CA ARG A 152 14.21 21.39 -19.46
C ARG A 152 13.86 20.28 -18.48
N LEU A 153 14.13 19.03 -18.87
CA LEU A 153 13.95 17.86 -18.00
C LEU A 153 15.14 17.65 -17.07
N MET A 154 14.86 17.17 -15.86
CA MET A 154 15.85 16.62 -14.93
C MET A 154 16.23 15.20 -15.36
N ASN A 155 17.00 15.05 -16.43
CA ASN A 155 17.28 13.76 -17.05
C ASN A 155 18.74 13.29 -16.91
N TRP A 156 19.57 14.00 -16.15
CA TRP A 156 20.97 13.62 -15.93
C TRP A 156 21.11 12.84 -14.63
N GLU A 157 21.42 11.53 -14.72
CA GLU A 157 21.56 10.67 -13.54
C GLU A 157 22.81 11.01 -12.71
N ILE A 158 22.65 11.03 -11.38
CA ILE A 158 23.72 11.24 -10.41
C ILE A 158 23.72 10.12 -9.37
N LEU A 159 24.90 9.82 -8.83
CA LEU A 159 25.01 8.98 -7.65
C LEU A 159 24.43 9.73 -6.44
N ARG A 160 23.86 8.97 -5.50
CA ARG A 160 23.35 9.52 -4.24
C ARG A 160 24.43 10.42 -3.62
N PRO A 161 24.15 11.70 -3.30
CA PRO A 161 25.13 12.57 -2.67
C PRO A 161 25.64 11.91 -1.38
N GLU A 162 26.96 11.70 -1.27
CA GLU A 162 27.61 10.93 -0.19
C GLU A 162 27.47 11.55 1.22
N LYS A 163 26.84 12.72 1.34
CA LYS A 163 26.69 13.41 2.62
C LYS A 163 25.35 13.01 3.24
N GLU A 164 25.48 12.37 4.40
CA GLU A 164 24.42 12.01 5.37
C GLU A 164 23.95 10.56 5.30
N GLN A 165 24.80 9.67 5.82
CA GLN A 165 24.32 8.68 6.77
C GLN A 165 23.65 9.44 7.93
N VAL A 166 22.37 9.79 7.81
CA VAL A 166 21.63 10.35 8.93
C VAL A 166 21.51 9.25 9.99
N GLN A 167 22.22 9.50 11.08
CA GLN A 167 22.02 9.00 12.43
C GLN A 167 20.61 8.42 12.65
N GLY A 168 20.47 7.10 12.54
CA GLY A 168 19.18 6.42 12.68
C GLY A 168 19.23 4.92 12.38
N SER A 169 20.25 4.45 11.67
CA SER A 169 20.55 3.02 11.68
C SER A 169 21.14 2.68 13.05
N ILE A 170 20.28 2.27 13.99
CA ILE A 170 20.70 1.28 14.98
C ILE A 170 21.30 0.16 14.14
N PHE A 171 22.63 0.07 14.12
CA PHE A 171 23.35 -1.06 13.59
C PHE A 171 22.91 -2.26 14.43
N ARG A 172 21.82 -2.91 14.03
CA ARG A 172 21.55 -4.29 14.41
C ARG A 172 22.83 -5.04 14.02
N LYS A 173 23.42 -5.77 14.97
CA LYS A 173 24.68 -6.50 14.75
C LYS A 173 24.53 -7.33 13.46
N ASP A 174 25.59 -7.49 12.67
CA ASP A 174 25.56 -8.22 11.39
C ASP A 174 24.97 -9.65 11.48
N ASN A 175 24.78 -10.19 12.69
CA ASN A 175 24.11 -11.47 12.94
C ASN A 175 22.57 -11.41 13.04
N ASP A 176 21.93 -10.26 13.19
CA ASP A 176 20.47 -10.12 13.25
C ASP A 176 19.85 -10.11 11.85
N GLY A 177 18.61 -10.61 11.71
CA GLY A 177 17.81 -10.49 10.49
C GLY A 177 17.22 -9.09 10.29
N VAL A 178 16.68 -8.85 9.09
CA VAL A 178 16.08 -7.58 8.68
C VAL A 178 14.86 -7.24 9.54
N PHE A 179 14.03 -8.24 9.83
CA PHE A 179 12.88 -8.14 10.71
C PHE A 179 13.14 -8.82 12.06
N VAL A 180 13.60 -10.06 12.07
CA VAL A 180 13.80 -10.85 13.30
C VAL A 180 15.25 -10.81 13.81
N SER A 181 15.43 -10.57 15.12
CA SER A 181 16.76 -10.63 15.76
C SER A 181 17.20 -12.07 16.10
N CYS A 182 18.49 -12.34 16.05
CA CYS A 182 19.09 -13.69 16.18
C CYS A 182 19.21 -14.14 17.65
N LYS A 183 18.09 -14.15 18.37
CA LYS A 183 17.95 -14.86 19.65
C LYS A 183 17.35 -16.26 19.48
N ALA A 184 16.56 -16.46 18.42
CA ALA A 184 16.01 -17.75 18.03
C ALA A 184 16.70 -18.24 16.74
N CYS A 185 17.30 -19.42 16.77
CA CYS A 185 18.03 -19.98 15.61
C CYS A 185 17.10 -20.65 14.58
N SER A 186 15.83 -20.92 14.94
CA SER A 186 14.80 -21.41 14.03
C SER A 186 13.40 -20.96 14.47
N PHE A 187 12.47 -21.00 13.52
CA PHE A 187 11.09 -20.56 13.65
C PHE A 187 10.15 -21.64 13.14
N ILE A 188 9.01 -21.79 13.81
CA ILE A 188 7.92 -22.67 13.39
C ILE A 188 6.86 -21.84 12.68
N ILE A 189 6.38 -22.37 11.56
CA ILE A 189 5.39 -21.77 10.67
C ILE A 189 4.25 -22.78 10.48
N THR A 190 3.03 -22.35 10.74
CA THR A 190 1.81 -23.17 10.60
C THR A 190 1.13 -22.92 9.25
N ASP A 191 0.14 -23.76 8.89
CA ASP A 191 -0.66 -23.59 7.67
C ASP A 191 -1.46 -22.27 7.66
N ASP A 192 -1.86 -21.78 8.83
CA ASP A 192 -2.52 -20.48 9.04
C ASP A 192 -1.56 -19.28 9.14
N LEU A 193 -0.30 -19.43 8.68
CA LEU A 193 0.76 -18.41 8.65
C LEU A 193 1.14 -17.81 10.00
N LYS A 194 0.90 -18.50 11.13
CA LYS A 194 1.51 -18.11 12.40
C LYS A 194 2.99 -18.44 12.35
N VAL A 195 3.80 -17.50 12.79
CA VAL A 195 5.25 -17.64 12.97
C VAL A 195 5.58 -17.48 14.44
N ALA A 196 6.36 -18.40 14.99
CA ALA A 196 6.85 -18.31 16.35
C ALA A 196 8.29 -18.82 16.44
N ALA A 197 9.04 -18.37 17.44
CA ALA A 197 10.35 -18.94 17.75
C ALA A 197 10.22 -20.45 18.04
N SER A 198 11.11 -21.25 17.47
CA SER A 198 11.10 -22.69 17.69
C SER A 198 11.44 -23.01 19.14
N SER A 199 10.52 -23.71 19.81
CA SER A 199 10.73 -24.30 21.12
C SER A 199 9.96 -25.60 21.19
N MET A 200 10.49 -26.57 21.95
CA MET A 200 9.86 -27.87 22.09
C MET A 200 8.44 -27.75 22.67
N ASP A 201 8.24 -26.84 23.63
CA ASP A 201 6.93 -26.56 24.21
C ASP A 201 5.94 -26.02 23.16
N TYR A 202 6.39 -25.08 22.31
CA TYR A 202 5.53 -24.56 21.23
C TYR A 202 5.16 -25.64 20.23
N VAL A 203 6.12 -26.47 19.80
CA VAL A 203 5.87 -27.57 18.86
C VAL A 203 4.88 -28.57 19.44
N LEU A 204 5.08 -29.02 20.68
CA LEU A 204 4.19 -29.98 21.35
C LEU A 204 2.77 -29.42 21.55
N ASN A 205 2.66 -28.15 21.98
CA ASN A 205 1.35 -27.50 22.13
C ASN A 205 0.63 -27.34 20.79
N THR A 206 1.36 -26.97 19.74
CA THR A 206 0.79 -26.84 18.40
C THR A 206 0.34 -28.19 17.85
N LEU A 207 1.14 -29.25 18.00
CA LEU A 207 0.77 -30.61 17.60
C LEU A 207 -0.47 -31.09 18.34
N ARG A 208 -0.55 -30.89 19.66
CA ARG A 208 -1.73 -31.22 20.47
C ARG A 208 -2.97 -30.43 19.99
N GLY A 209 -2.81 -29.14 19.75
CA GLY A 209 -3.90 -28.28 19.22
C GLY A 209 -4.40 -28.71 17.84
N LEU A 210 -3.53 -29.33 17.03
CA LEU A 210 -3.86 -29.91 15.73
C LEU A 210 -4.40 -31.36 15.83
N GLY A 211 -4.55 -31.91 17.04
CA GLY A 211 -5.07 -33.26 17.28
C GLY A 211 -4.04 -34.39 17.16
N TYR A 212 -2.74 -34.08 17.18
CA TYR A 212 -1.66 -35.07 17.14
C TYR A 212 -1.22 -35.42 18.57
N GLU A 213 -2.00 -36.26 19.26
CA GLU A 213 -1.74 -36.56 20.68
C GLU A 213 -0.79 -37.75 20.89
N ASN A 214 -0.81 -38.80 20.05
CA ASN A 214 0.18 -39.90 20.02
C ASN A 214 0.02 -40.77 18.76
N SER A 215 1.14 -41.25 18.18
CA SER A 215 1.24 -42.32 17.15
C SER A 215 1.02 -42.01 15.66
N HIS A 216 0.99 -40.74 15.24
CA HIS A 216 1.02 -40.43 13.80
C HIS A 216 2.44 -40.63 13.25
N LYS A 217 2.54 -41.29 12.08
CA LYS A 217 3.81 -41.41 11.35
C LYS A 217 4.12 -40.06 10.72
N LEU A 218 4.86 -39.23 11.47
CA LEU A 218 5.34 -37.95 11.00
C LEU A 218 6.68 -38.14 10.28
N GLY A 219 6.77 -37.63 9.06
CA GLY A 219 8.00 -37.57 8.26
C GLY A 219 8.54 -36.15 8.18
N GLU A 220 9.84 -36.03 7.87
CA GLU A 220 10.50 -34.74 7.60
C GLU A 220 10.89 -34.67 6.12
N ILE A 221 10.56 -33.55 5.47
CA ILE A 221 11.02 -33.23 4.11
C ILE A 221 11.77 -31.90 4.13
N LEU A 222 12.96 -31.86 3.55
CA LEU A 222 13.70 -30.62 3.32
C LEU A 222 13.37 -30.07 1.93
N LEU A 223 12.92 -28.82 1.87
CA LEU A 223 12.57 -28.13 0.64
C LEU A 223 13.43 -26.87 0.47
N ASP A 224 13.95 -26.65 -0.73
CA ASP A 224 14.56 -25.37 -1.10
C ASP A 224 13.49 -24.48 -1.77
N VAL A 225 13.09 -23.41 -1.10
CA VAL A 225 12.00 -22.53 -1.54
C VAL A 225 12.47 -21.58 -2.65
N GLY A 226 13.79 -21.41 -2.84
CA GLY A 226 14.34 -20.53 -3.87
C GLY A 226 13.84 -20.86 -5.28
N THR A 227 13.50 -22.13 -5.56
CA THR A 227 12.96 -22.60 -6.85
C THR A 227 11.43 -22.45 -6.98
N TYR A 228 10.71 -22.16 -5.90
CA TYR A 228 9.24 -22.11 -5.84
C TYR A 228 8.69 -20.72 -5.47
N PHE A 229 9.51 -19.67 -5.62
CA PHE A 229 9.16 -18.31 -5.21
C PHE A 229 7.81 -17.82 -5.72
N ALA A 230 7.51 -18.05 -7.00
CA ALA A 230 6.23 -17.69 -7.61
C ALA A 230 5.03 -18.37 -6.91
N GLY A 231 5.21 -19.58 -6.40
CA GLY A 231 4.19 -20.30 -5.62
C GLY A 231 3.90 -19.66 -4.26
N MET A 232 4.89 -18.99 -3.65
CA MET A 232 4.72 -18.26 -2.40
C MET A 232 3.88 -16.98 -2.58
N PHE A 233 4.07 -16.25 -3.69
CA PHE A 233 3.17 -15.14 -4.05
C PHE A 233 1.75 -15.59 -4.28
N ILE A 234 1.57 -16.70 -4.98
CA ILE A 234 0.24 -17.27 -5.21
C ILE A 234 -0.39 -17.68 -3.87
N TYR A 235 0.36 -18.32 -2.97
CA TYR A 235 -0.14 -18.68 -1.64
C TYR A 235 -0.51 -17.47 -0.79
N PHE A 236 0.34 -16.44 -0.78
CA PHE A 236 0.09 -15.18 -0.10
C PHE A 236 -1.14 -14.47 -0.68
N GLY A 237 -1.27 -14.45 -2.01
CA GLY A 237 -2.45 -13.95 -2.71
C GLY A 237 -3.74 -14.74 -2.41
N LEU A 238 -3.67 -16.07 -2.40
CA LEU A 238 -4.80 -16.91 -2.00
C LEU A 238 -5.20 -16.70 -0.53
N SER A 239 -4.26 -16.30 0.32
CA SER A 239 -4.53 -15.95 1.72
C SER A 239 -5.41 -14.70 1.85
N PHE A 240 -5.36 -13.77 0.87
CA PHE A 240 -6.33 -12.67 0.73
C PHE A 240 -7.73 -13.12 0.29
N ASN A 241 -7.94 -14.38 -0.07
CA ASN A 241 -9.25 -14.85 -0.53
C ASN A 241 -9.91 -15.86 0.44
N ARG A 242 -9.15 -16.44 1.37
CA ARG A 242 -9.58 -17.66 2.07
C ARG A 242 -10.58 -17.48 3.24
N HIS A 243 -10.91 -16.27 3.69
CA HIS A 243 -11.87 -16.09 4.80
C HIS A 243 -12.74 -14.81 4.76
N PHE A 244 -12.84 -14.12 3.62
CA PHE A 244 -13.58 -12.84 3.53
C PHE A 244 -15.11 -12.97 3.49
N TYR A 245 -15.66 -14.17 3.72
CA TYR A 245 -17.11 -14.45 3.74
C TYR A 245 -17.73 -14.54 5.15
N GLU A 246 -17.03 -14.15 6.22
CA GLU A 246 -17.69 -13.88 7.49
C GLU A 246 -18.12 -12.41 7.57
N GLU A 247 -19.43 -12.22 7.73
CA GLU A 247 -20.13 -10.93 7.76
C GLU A 247 -19.37 -9.87 8.56
N ALA A 248 -18.92 -8.83 7.86
CA ALA A 248 -18.42 -7.62 8.51
C ALA A 248 -19.59 -6.97 9.26
N ASN A 249 -19.69 -7.19 10.57
CA ASN A 249 -20.54 -6.41 11.45
C ASN A 249 -20.05 -4.94 11.41
N PRO A 250 -20.83 -3.96 10.88
CA PRO A 250 -20.35 -2.59 10.68
C PRO A 250 -20.34 -1.73 11.95
N SER A 251 -20.52 -2.30 13.14
CA SER A 251 -20.72 -1.55 14.37
C SER A 251 -19.39 -1.20 15.06
N LEU A 252 -18.67 -0.21 14.55
CA LEU A 252 -17.76 0.58 15.40
C LEU A 252 -18.49 1.83 15.91
N GLN A 253 -19.03 1.72 17.13
CA GLN A 253 -19.18 2.87 18.02
C GLN A 253 -17.83 3.09 18.71
N GLY A 254 -16.94 3.85 18.06
CA GLY A 254 -15.75 4.38 18.73
C GLY A 254 -16.12 5.68 19.45
N SER A 255 -16.12 5.67 20.78
CA SER A 255 -16.19 6.89 21.59
C SER A 255 -15.00 7.78 21.24
N GLY A 256 -15.28 8.98 20.76
CA GLY A 256 -14.27 9.93 20.33
C GLY A 256 -13.38 10.38 21.48
N ASP A 257 -12.08 10.43 21.21
CA ASP A 257 -11.22 11.42 21.83
C ASP A 257 -10.05 11.77 20.90
N GLY A 258 -9.73 13.06 20.79
CA GLY A 258 -8.68 13.58 19.91
C GLY A 258 -9.12 14.64 18.92
N ALA A 259 -9.72 15.74 19.42
CA ALA A 259 -10.04 16.93 18.66
C ALA A 259 -8.76 17.68 18.21
N GLY A 260 -8.43 17.57 16.92
CA GLY A 260 -7.79 18.64 16.13
C GLY A 260 -8.82 19.22 15.15
N PRO A 261 -8.57 20.40 14.52
CA PRO A 261 -9.53 20.99 13.58
C PRO A 261 -9.76 20.01 12.42
N GLY A 262 -10.91 19.32 12.46
CA GLY A 262 -11.14 18.15 11.63
C GLY A 262 -11.19 18.52 10.16
N GLN A 263 -10.16 18.12 9.41
CA GLN A 263 -10.24 18.15 7.95
C GLN A 263 -11.37 17.22 7.53
N THR A 264 -12.22 17.67 6.61
CA THR A 264 -13.31 16.88 6.06
C THR A 264 -13.29 16.93 4.54
N ILE A 265 -13.78 15.86 3.91
CA ILE A 265 -13.94 15.74 2.46
C ILE A 265 -15.43 15.59 2.17
N THR A 266 -15.94 16.39 1.24
CA THR A 266 -17.36 16.37 0.84
C THR A 266 -17.48 16.05 -0.64
N PHE A 267 -18.40 15.16 -0.99
CA PHE A 267 -18.70 14.76 -2.36
C PHE A 267 -20.18 14.43 -2.53
N LYS A 268 -20.61 14.28 -3.78
CA LYS A 268 -21.99 13.92 -4.15
C LYS A 268 -22.06 12.44 -4.46
N ALA A 269 -22.98 11.71 -3.86
CA ALA A 269 -23.24 10.30 -4.11
C ALA A 269 -24.56 10.14 -4.88
N PHE A 270 -24.56 9.28 -5.89
CA PHE A 270 -25.77 8.86 -6.58
C PHE A 270 -26.18 7.50 -6.01
N VAL A 271 -27.28 7.48 -5.28
CA VAL A 271 -27.76 6.33 -4.52
C VAL A 271 -29.02 5.78 -5.19
N ARG A 272 -29.08 4.46 -5.34
CA ARG A 272 -30.28 3.75 -5.78
C ARG A 272 -31.21 3.55 -4.57
N LYS A 273 -32.44 4.05 -4.63
CA LYS A 273 -33.39 4.03 -3.51
C LYS A 273 -33.83 2.62 -3.07
N PRO A 274 -34.20 1.68 -3.97
CA PRO A 274 -34.70 0.37 -3.56
C PRO A 274 -33.78 -0.44 -2.63
N ASP A 275 -32.47 -0.37 -2.85
CA ASP A 275 -31.44 -1.13 -2.12
C ASP A 275 -30.45 -0.23 -1.36
N THR A 276 -30.64 1.10 -1.40
CA THR A 276 -29.73 2.12 -0.84
C THR A 276 -28.27 1.95 -1.28
N LYS A 277 -28.05 1.38 -2.48
CA LYS A 277 -26.72 1.12 -3.03
C LYS A 277 -26.13 2.38 -3.66
N ILE A 278 -24.88 2.70 -3.34
CA ILE A 278 -24.14 3.76 -4.05
C ILE A 278 -23.77 3.23 -5.43
N LEU A 279 -24.20 3.93 -6.48
CA LEU A 279 -23.80 3.61 -7.85
C LEU A 279 -22.44 4.21 -8.18
N CYS A 280 -22.29 5.50 -7.85
CA CYS A 280 -21.04 6.23 -7.96
C CYS A 280 -21.07 7.52 -7.14
N VAL A 281 -19.90 8.11 -6.93
CA VAL A 281 -19.72 9.41 -6.32
C VAL A 281 -19.05 10.37 -7.30
N GLU A 282 -19.58 11.58 -7.37
CA GLU A 282 -18.93 12.72 -7.99
C GLU A 282 -18.13 13.49 -6.93
N CYS A 283 -16.81 13.47 -7.07
CA CYS A 283 -15.88 14.02 -6.10
C CYS A 283 -14.86 14.97 -6.75
N GLY A 284 -14.17 15.73 -5.91
CA GLY A 284 -13.01 16.54 -6.31
C GLY A 284 -11.69 15.84 -5.98
N ALA A 285 -10.59 16.52 -6.29
CA ALA A 285 -9.23 16.03 -6.09
C ALA A 285 -8.93 15.53 -4.67
N ASP A 286 -9.50 16.14 -3.63
CA ASP A 286 -9.27 15.73 -2.24
C ASP A 286 -9.60 14.25 -1.97
N PHE A 287 -10.72 13.77 -2.53
CA PHE A 287 -11.12 12.37 -2.35
C PHE A 287 -10.24 11.43 -3.16
N ILE A 288 -9.81 11.86 -4.35
CA ILE A 288 -8.90 11.09 -5.20
C ILE A 288 -7.51 10.98 -4.56
N ASP A 289 -6.98 12.07 -4.01
CA ASP A 289 -5.70 12.07 -3.29
C ASP A 289 -5.75 11.11 -2.08
N LEU A 290 -6.89 11.06 -1.36
CA LEU A 290 -7.12 10.08 -0.29
C LEU A 290 -7.08 8.64 -0.82
N LEU A 291 -7.81 8.33 -1.89
CA LEU A 291 -7.81 6.99 -2.49
C LEU A 291 -6.41 6.60 -2.99
N PHE A 292 -5.70 7.51 -3.65
CA PHE A 292 -4.33 7.26 -4.12
C PHE A 292 -3.35 6.99 -2.97
N THR A 293 -3.57 7.60 -1.80
CA THR A 293 -2.80 7.29 -0.59
C THR A 293 -2.94 5.82 -0.21
N PHE A 294 -4.09 5.17 -0.46
CA PHE A 294 -4.29 3.76 -0.13
C PHE A 294 -3.30 2.85 -0.88
N LEU A 295 -3.00 3.13 -2.16
CA LEU A 295 -2.04 2.36 -2.96
C LEU A 295 -0.61 2.43 -2.39
N ALA A 296 -0.28 3.52 -1.71
CA ALA A 296 1.04 3.75 -1.14
C ALA A 296 1.24 3.12 0.24
N LEU A 297 0.13 2.80 0.94
CA LEU A 297 0.20 2.23 2.28
C LEU A 297 0.82 0.82 2.25
N PRO A 298 1.84 0.55 3.07
CA PRO A 298 2.26 -0.82 3.37
C PRO A 298 1.09 -1.63 3.92
N LEU A 299 1.04 -2.93 3.63
CA LEU A 299 -0.01 -3.81 4.14
C LEU A 299 -0.10 -3.77 5.67
N GLU A 300 1.02 -3.67 6.37
CA GLU A 300 1.09 -3.47 7.82
C GLU A 300 0.38 -2.22 8.29
N SER A 301 0.60 -1.12 7.59
CA SER A 301 -0.05 0.15 7.92
C SER A 301 -1.56 0.08 7.70
N VAL A 302 -2.02 -0.67 6.69
CA VAL A 302 -3.45 -0.90 6.47
C VAL A 302 -4.08 -1.66 7.65
N TRP A 303 -3.38 -2.65 8.21
CA TRP A 303 -3.82 -3.35 9.42
C TRP A 303 -3.85 -2.43 10.63
N ASP A 304 -2.77 -1.69 10.89
CA ASP A 304 -2.66 -0.82 12.05
C ASP A 304 -3.69 0.32 12.04
N ILE A 305 -3.94 0.92 10.87
CA ILE A 305 -4.94 1.99 10.71
C ILE A 305 -6.36 1.44 10.89
N SER A 306 -6.63 0.23 10.41
CA SER A 306 -7.97 -0.37 10.48
C SER A 306 -8.29 -1.03 11.82
N GLY A 307 -7.26 -1.29 12.62
CA GLY A 307 -7.34 -1.98 13.92
C GLY A 307 -7.63 -3.48 13.80
N ASP A 308 -7.53 -4.17 14.94
CA ASP A 308 -7.71 -5.64 15.05
C ASP A 308 -9.12 -6.16 14.69
N SER A 309 -10.03 -5.24 14.34
CA SER A 309 -11.39 -5.55 13.96
C SER A 309 -11.50 -6.16 12.55
N ILE A 310 -10.45 -6.10 11.72
CA ILE A 310 -10.40 -6.81 10.44
C ILE A 310 -10.00 -8.28 10.66
N SER A 311 -10.81 -9.22 10.18
CA SER A 311 -10.37 -10.61 9.98
C SER A 311 -9.63 -10.70 8.64
N LEU A 312 -8.29 -10.60 8.64
CA LEU A 312 -7.47 -10.88 7.44
C LEU A 312 -7.08 -12.37 7.34
N GLY A 313 -7.80 -13.27 8.02
CA GLY A 313 -7.48 -14.70 8.04
C GLY A 313 -6.02 -14.99 8.41
N CYS A 314 -5.32 -15.74 7.56
CA CYS A 314 -3.92 -16.12 7.77
C CYS A 314 -2.96 -14.90 7.78
N ILE A 315 -3.28 -13.84 7.04
CA ILE A 315 -2.46 -12.61 7.02
C ILE A 315 -2.56 -11.91 8.40
N GLY A 316 -3.74 -11.94 9.04
CA GLY A 316 -3.92 -11.41 10.39
C GLY A 316 -3.09 -12.18 11.44
N ASN A 317 -2.93 -13.49 11.26
CA ASN A 317 -2.02 -14.28 12.10
C ASN A 317 -0.56 -13.89 11.89
N LEU A 318 -0.16 -13.68 10.63
CA LEU A 318 1.19 -13.24 10.30
C LEU A 318 1.51 -11.89 10.93
N PHE A 319 0.56 -10.96 10.94
CA PHE A 319 0.67 -9.67 11.64
C PHE A 319 0.89 -9.80 13.14
N ARG A 320 0.07 -10.63 13.80
CA ARG A 320 0.22 -10.89 15.24
C ARG A 320 1.58 -11.51 15.55
N SER A 321 2.03 -12.46 14.74
CA SER A 321 3.36 -13.04 14.84
C SER A 321 4.46 -12.00 14.68
N PHE A 322 4.36 -11.13 13.67
CA PHE A 322 5.30 -10.05 13.43
C PHE A 322 5.42 -9.12 14.64
N LYS A 323 4.28 -8.69 15.23
CA LYS A 323 4.28 -7.86 16.44
C LYS A 323 4.92 -8.58 17.62
N SER A 324 4.48 -9.81 17.92
CA SER A 324 4.98 -10.58 19.06
C SER A 324 6.48 -10.83 19.03
N LEU A 325 7.07 -11.04 17.85
CA LEU A 325 8.50 -11.28 17.69
C LEU A 325 9.33 -9.98 17.77
N ASN A 326 8.69 -8.81 17.64
CA ASN A 326 9.33 -7.49 17.66
C ASN A 326 9.04 -6.67 18.93
N GLU A 327 8.22 -7.18 19.87
CA GLU A 327 7.86 -6.52 21.14
C GLU A 327 9.06 -6.17 22.06
N GLY A 328 10.27 -6.65 21.76
CA GLY A 328 11.51 -6.30 22.47
C GLY A 328 12.25 -5.04 21.99
N THR A 329 11.76 -4.35 20.95
CA THR A 329 12.30 -3.06 20.48
C THR A 329 11.26 -1.96 20.71
N ASP A 330 11.46 -1.16 21.76
CA ASP A 330 10.74 0.08 22.10
C ASP A 330 9.23 0.11 21.81
N ALA A 331 8.47 -0.64 22.61
CA ALA A 331 7.02 -0.75 22.60
C ALA A 331 6.25 0.52 23.10
N SER A 332 6.69 1.74 22.77
CA SER A 332 6.04 2.97 23.26
C SER A 332 5.80 4.08 22.24
N SER A 333 5.74 3.78 20.96
CA SER A 333 5.10 4.69 20.01
C SER A 333 4.15 3.89 19.14
N SER A 334 2.87 4.28 19.09
CA SER A 334 2.03 3.94 17.95
C SER A 334 2.72 4.54 16.72
N SER A 335 3.56 3.73 16.06
CA SER A 335 4.36 4.16 14.93
C SER A 335 3.40 4.47 13.80
N LYS A 336 2.98 5.73 13.72
CA LYS A 336 2.19 6.23 12.60
C LYS A 336 2.88 5.80 11.31
N SER A 337 2.11 5.22 10.38
CA SER A 337 2.62 4.77 9.09
C SER A 337 3.46 5.87 8.47
N GLN A 338 4.73 5.59 8.16
CA GLN A 338 5.59 6.54 7.46
C GLN A 338 5.49 6.31 5.95
N LEU A 339 5.03 7.32 5.22
CA LEU A 339 5.09 7.33 3.77
C LEU A 339 6.17 8.30 3.29
N PRO A 340 6.81 8.04 2.15
CA PRO A 340 7.68 9.03 1.53
C PRO A 340 6.93 10.35 1.32
N TRP A 341 7.62 11.47 1.42
CA TRP A 341 7.05 12.82 1.29
C TRP A 341 6.25 13.03 -0.02
N LEU A 342 6.62 12.28 -1.07
CA LEU A 342 5.99 12.29 -2.39
C LEU A 342 4.50 11.88 -2.32
N TYR A 343 4.09 11.21 -1.25
CA TYR A 343 2.72 10.76 -1.03
C TYR A 343 1.87 11.69 -0.18
N SER A 344 2.27 12.97 -0.04
CA SER A 344 1.58 13.93 0.82
C SER A 344 0.16 14.23 0.35
N CYS A 345 -0.84 13.76 1.10
CA CYS A 345 -2.23 14.11 0.90
C CYS A 345 -2.54 15.48 1.55
N PRO A 346 -3.20 16.43 0.84
CA PRO A 346 -3.53 17.75 1.38
C PRO A 346 -4.49 17.68 2.57
N LYS A 347 -5.43 16.73 2.50
CA LYS A 347 -6.42 16.44 3.53
C LYS A 347 -6.15 15.06 4.09
N GLN A 348 -5.20 14.99 5.02
CA GLN A 348 -4.76 13.74 5.58
C GLN A 348 -5.77 13.25 6.63
N LEU A 349 -6.70 12.40 6.18
CA LEU A 349 -7.71 11.78 7.06
C LEU A 349 -7.22 10.51 7.75
N LEU A 350 -6.13 9.89 7.27
CA LEU A 350 -5.54 8.70 7.89
C LEU A 350 -4.37 9.08 8.81
N ASP A 351 -4.09 8.27 9.83
CA ASP A 351 -2.94 8.47 10.74
C ASP A 351 -1.60 8.06 10.09
N VAL A 352 -1.25 8.76 9.02
CA VAL A 352 -0.02 8.59 8.26
C VAL A 352 0.84 9.82 8.47
N VAL A 353 2.12 9.60 8.74
CA VAL A 353 3.14 10.65 8.74
C VAL A 353 3.83 10.58 7.39
N THR A 354 3.77 11.66 6.62
CA THR A 354 4.72 11.81 5.52
C THR A 354 6.05 12.26 6.08
N GLU A 355 7.12 11.61 5.64
CA GLU A 355 8.46 12.10 5.96
C GLU A 355 8.57 13.56 5.56
N LYS A 356 9.24 14.36 6.42
CA LYS A 356 9.53 15.74 6.04
C LYS A 356 10.42 15.72 4.81
N GLN A 357 10.15 16.65 3.91
CA GLN A 357 10.97 16.88 2.73
C GLN A 357 12.44 17.00 3.17
N GLU A 358 13.25 16.00 2.90
CA GLU A 358 14.70 16.21 2.79
C GLU A 358 14.86 17.04 1.53
N ILE A 359 14.78 18.37 1.66
CA ILE A 359 15.21 19.26 0.58
C ILE A 359 16.72 19.12 0.57
N TYR A 360 17.22 18.39 -0.41
CA TYR A 360 18.64 18.40 -0.68
C TYR A 360 18.98 19.73 -1.33
N CYS A 361 19.41 20.68 -0.50
CA CYS A 361 19.96 21.95 -0.93
C CYS A 361 21.41 21.76 -1.40
N SER A 362 21.67 22.10 -2.66
CA SER A 362 22.94 22.49 -3.32
C SER A 362 24.28 22.10 -2.69
N PHE A 363 25.13 21.50 -3.53
CA PHE A 363 26.57 21.24 -3.32
C PHE A 363 27.45 22.49 -3.07
N ASN A 364 26.92 23.73 -3.11
CA ASN A 364 27.68 24.91 -2.67
C ASN A 364 26.81 26.13 -2.32
N ARG A 365 27.12 26.69 -1.13
CA ARG A 365 26.86 28.04 -0.59
C ARG A 365 25.42 28.56 -0.43
N SER A 366 24.99 28.53 0.84
CA SER A 366 24.43 29.68 1.57
C SER A 366 23.25 30.44 0.95
N VAL A 367 22.09 29.80 0.81
CA VAL A 367 20.78 30.45 1.00
C VAL A 367 19.78 29.39 1.46
N ASP A 368 19.42 29.40 2.75
CA ASP A 368 18.23 28.70 3.27
C ASP A 368 16.96 29.36 2.69
N LYS A 369 16.53 28.92 1.52
CA LYS A 369 15.20 29.22 1.00
C LYS A 369 14.47 27.92 0.70
N THR A 370 13.61 27.53 1.63
CA THR A 370 12.60 26.48 1.50
C THR A 370 11.59 26.89 0.42
N TYR A 371 11.83 26.52 -0.84
CA TYR A 371 10.78 26.51 -1.85
C TYR A 371 9.97 25.24 -1.65
N GLY A 372 8.90 25.33 -0.85
CA GLY A 372 7.93 24.25 -0.69
C GLY A 372 7.22 23.97 -2.00
N TYR A 373 7.77 23.06 -2.80
CA TYR A 373 7.06 22.49 -3.93
C TYR A 373 5.95 21.59 -3.38
N ASP A 374 4.72 22.04 -3.57
CA ASP A 374 3.50 21.33 -3.21
C ASP A 374 3.31 20.15 -4.19
N PHE A 375 4.00 19.04 -3.95
CA PHE A 375 3.81 17.77 -4.66
C PHE A 375 2.50 17.15 -4.15
N LYS A 376 1.40 17.49 -4.81
CA LYS A 376 0.08 16.90 -4.54
C LYS A 376 -0.27 16.10 -5.77
N PHE A 377 -0.41 14.78 -5.64
CA PHE A 377 -0.52 13.81 -6.74
C PHE A 377 -1.31 14.29 -7.95
N THR A 378 -2.43 14.96 -7.71
CA THR A 378 -3.34 15.42 -8.75
C THR A 378 -3.24 16.92 -9.06
N ARG A 379 -2.74 17.79 -8.16
CA ARG A 379 -2.96 19.24 -8.31
C ARG A 379 -1.88 19.97 -9.13
N LYS A 380 -2.20 20.39 -10.36
CA LYS A 380 -1.53 21.55 -10.99
C LYS A 380 -2.13 22.88 -10.49
N ARG A 381 -1.39 24.00 -10.61
CA ARG A 381 -1.93 25.36 -10.40
C ARG A 381 -3.15 25.62 -11.32
N PRO A 382 -3.91 26.70 -11.08
CA PRO A 382 -5.21 26.72 -10.39
C PRO A 382 -6.35 25.86 -11.01
N ASP A 383 -6.19 25.30 -12.20
CA ASP A 383 -7.25 24.63 -12.97
C ASP A 383 -7.74 23.33 -12.33
N TRP A 384 -6.94 22.73 -11.43
CA TRP A 384 -7.30 21.48 -10.77
C TRP A 384 -8.39 21.62 -9.69
N LYS A 385 -8.62 22.83 -9.17
CA LYS A 385 -9.67 23.05 -8.17
C LYS A 385 -11.07 22.74 -8.71
N THR A 386 -11.24 22.75 -10.03
CA THR A 386 -12.50 22.44 -10.72
C THR A 386 -12.53 21.02 -11.29
N ALA A 387 -11.42 20.26 -11.21
CA ALA A 387 -11.37 18.89 -11.67
C ALA A 387 -12.35 18.02 -10.88
N ARG A 388 -13.19 17.29 -11.60
CA ARG A 388 -14.19 16.37 -11.05
C ARG A 388 -13.91 14.97 -11.53
N PHE A 389 -14.19 14.01 -10.66
CA PHE A 389 -14.04 12.59 -10.93
C PHE A 389 -15.32 11.86 -10.58
N LEU A 390 -15.58 10.79 -11.29
CA LEU A 390 -16.58 9.79 -10.95
C LEU A 390 -15.86 8.58 -10.37
N VAL A 391 -16.30 8.12 -9.21
CA VAL A 391 -15.79 6.92 -8.55
C VAL A 391 -16.94 5.96 -8.34
N THR A 392 -16.84 4.74 -8.84
CA THR A 392 -17.88 3.70 -8.66
C THR A 392 -17.78 3.05 -7.28
N ASP A 393 -18.80 2.28 -6.91
CA ASP A 393 -18.88 1.55 -5.62
C ASP A 393 -17.65 0.68 -5.34
N ASP A 394 -17.08 0.09 -6.38
CA ASP A 394 -15.89 -0.76 -6.40
C ASP A 394 -14.59 0.03 -6.67
N LEU A 395 -14.62 1.35 -6.48
CA LEU A 395 -13.51 2.30 -6.58
C LEU A 395 -12.82 2.42 -7.95
N VAL A 396 -13.55 2.19 -9.06
CA VAL A 396 -13.07 2.58 -10.39
C VAL A 396 -13.15 4.09 -10.52
N ILE A 397 -12.02 4.75 -10.80
CA ILE A 397 -11.91 6.20 -10.94
C ILE A 397 -11.93 6.59 -12.42
N LYS A 398 -12.77 7.56 -12.78
CA LYS A 398 -12.81 8.14 -14.12
C LYS A 398 -12.83 9.68 -14.04
N PRO A 399 -12.00 10.39 -14.81
CA PRO A 399 -12.13 11.84 -14.97
C PRO A 399 -13.52 12.19 -15.49
N LYS A 400 -14.15 13.23 -14.93
CA LYS A 400 -15.48 13.66 -15.37
C LYS A 400 -15.35 14.44 -16.68
N ASN A 401 -15.65 13.77 -17.78
CA ASN A 401 -15.69 14.32 -19.14
C ASN A 401 -17.03 13.99 -19.82
N LEU A 402 -17.21 14.40 -21.07
CA LEU A 402 -18.44 14.14 -21.83
C LEU A 402 -18.78 12.63 -21.93
N VAL A 403 -17.77 11.77 -22.09
CA VAL A 403 -17.95 10.30 -22.22
C VAL A 403 -18.39 9.68 -20.90
N SER A 404 -17.78 10.09 -19.79
CA SER A 404 -18.18 9.61 -18.47
C SER A 404 -19.57 10.13 -18.08
N ASN A 405 -19.94 11.35 -18.51
CA ASN A 405 -21.30 11.87 -18.34
C ASN A 405 -22.31 11.05 -19.15
N ILE A 406 -22.01 10.64 -20.38
CA ILE A 406 -22.87 9.74 -21.16
C ILE A 406 -23.00 8.38 -20.47
N SER A 407 -21.92 7.85 -19.88
CA SER A 407 -21.97 6.59 -19.13
C SER A 407 -22.86 6.71 -17.88
N LEU A 408 -22.75 7.83 -17.15
CA LEU A 408 -23.60 8.17 -16.01
C LEU A 408 -25.06 8.35 -16.44
N LEU A 409 -25.30 9.00 -17.59
CA LEU A 409 -26.63 9.19 -18.16
C LEU A 409 -27.22 7.86 -18.59
N ASN A 410 -26.46 6.98 -19.26
CA ASN A 410 -26.93 5.64 -19.63
C ASN A 410 -27.30 4.82 -18.40
N LEU A 411 -26.49 4.85 -17.33
CA LEU A 411 -26.84 4.25 -16.04
C LEU A 411 -28.16 4.82 -15.48
N LYS A 412 -28.38 6.13 -15.60
CA LYS A 412 -29.62 6.80 -15.19
C LYS A 412 -30.81 6.54 -16.13
N MET A 413 -30.59 6.24 -17.41
CA MET A 413 -31.63 6.03 -18.42
C MET A 413 -32.12 4.57 -18.44
N HIS A 414 -31.31 3.61 -17.98
CA HIS A 414 -31.71 2.21 -17.78
C HIS A 414 -32.44 1.97 -16.45
N MET A 415 -32.59 3.00 -15.62
CA MET A 415 -33.30 2.97 -14.35
C MET A 415 -34.48 3.94 -14.43
N GLU A 416 -35.57 3.67 -13.72
CA GLU A 416 -36.65 4.65 -13.63
C GLU A 416 -36.10 5.92 -12.95
N LYS A 417 -36.38 7.10 -13.52
CA LYS A 417 -35.79 8.38 -13.10
C LYS A 417 -36.08 8.72 -11.62
N GLU A 418 -37.06 8.04 -11.03
CA GLU A 418 -37.52 8.17 -9.65
C GLU A 418 -36.71 7.32 -8.65
N ASP A 419 -35.91 6.35 -9.14
CA ASP A 419 -35.17 5.36 -8.33
C ASP A 419 -33.77 5.81 -7.90
N VAL A 420 -33.27 6.93 -8.43
CA VAL A 420 -31.91 7.42 -8.12
C VAL A 420 -32.00 8.79 -7.46
N GLU A 421 -31.36 8.93 -6.31
CA GLU A 421 -31.24 10.19 -5.58
C GLU A 421 -29.79 10.67 -5.47
N GLU A 422 -29.63 11.99 -5.39
CA GLU A 422 -28.34 12.63 -5.17
C GLU A 422 -28.22 13.00 -3.68
N GLN A 423 -27.26 12.42 -2.99
CA GLN A 423 -26.97 12.73 -1.59
C GLN A 423 -25.59 13.37 -1.45
N VAL A 424 -25.48 14.45 -0.67
CA VAL A 424 -24.18 15.02 -0.30
C VAL A 424 -23.64 14.29 0.92
N ILE A 425 -22.45 13.69 0.82
CA ILE A 425 -21.79 12.99 1.93
C ILE A 425 -20.54 13.76 2.33
N THR A 426 -20.35 13.95 3.63
CA THR A 426 -19.14 14.53 4.23
C THR A 426 -18.48 13.48 5.11
N ILE A 427 -17.19 13.22 4.87
CA ILE A 427 -16.41 12.21 5.59
C ILE A 427 -15.30 12.87 6.41
N GLY A 428 -15.05 12.32 7.59
CA GLY A 428 -13.91 12.64 8.43
C GLY A 428 -12.95 11.44 8.55
N LYS A 429 -12.13 11.45 9.59
CA LYS A 429 -11.12 10.42 9.87
C LYS A 429 -11.72 9.02 10.02
N LEU A 430 -12.80 8.88 10.80
CA LEU A 430 -13.41 7.56 11.05
C LEU A 430 -13.97 6.94 9.76
N GLU A 431 -14.65 7.74 8.95
CA GLU A 431 -15.17 7.31 7.66
C GLU A 431 -14.05 6.96 6.67
N ALA A 432 -12.93 7.70 6.68
CA ALA A 432 -11.78 7.37 5.83
C ALA A 432 -11.12 6.04 6.23
N ILE A 433 -11.01 5.74 7.53
CA ILE A 433 -10.52 4.45 8.03
C ILE A 433 -11.50 3.32 7.64
N SER A 434 -12.81 3.56 7.81
CA SER A 434 -13.85 2.60 7.40
C SER A 434 -13.80 2.33 5.89
N LEU A 435 -13.54 3.35 5.07
CA LEU A 435 -13.40 3.22 3.63
C LEU A 435 -12.15 2.41 3.26
N LEU A 436 -11.00 2.69 3.89
CA LEU A 436 -9.78 1.91 3.69
C LEU A 436 -10.04 0.42 4.00
N ARG A 437 -10.67 0.13 5.13
CA ARG A 437 -11.07 -1.23 5.51
C ARG A 437 -11.99 -1.87 4.47
N ALA A 438 -13.07 -1.20 4.09
CA ALA A 438 -14.02 -1.71 3.12
C ALA A 438 -13.35 -1.99 1.76
N SER A 439 -12.37 -1.17 1.39
CA SER A 439 -11.60 -1.33 0.15
C SER A 439 -10.77 -2.60 0.09
N VAL A 440 -10.31 -3.12 1.24
CA VAL A 440 -9.55 -4.39 1.29
C VAL A 440 -10.49 -5.60 1.23
N ILE A 441 -11.64 -5.50 1.88
CA ILE A 441 -12.47 -6.67 2.22
C ILE A 441 -13.69 -6.86 1.31
N THR A 442 -14.15 -5.82 0.62
CA THR A 442 -15.33 -5.88 -0.26
C THR A 442 -15.03 -5.40 -1.67
N SER A 443 -15.95 -5.72 -2.58
CA SER A 443 -16.03 -5.15 -3.93
C SER A 443 -17.08 -4.03 -4.03
N SER A 444 -17.56 -3.51 -2.91
CA SER A 444 -18.63 -2.50 -2.81
C SER A 444 -18.30 -1.51 -1.69
N ALA A 445 -17.07 -0.98 -1.72
CA ALA A 445 -16.47 -0.27 -0.60
C ALA A 445 -17.26 0.98 -0.20
N LEU A 446 -17.80 1.74 -1.17
CA LEU A 446 -18.55 2.95 -0.87
C LEU A 446 -19.86 2.62 -0.15
N THR A 447 -20.64 1.68 -0.67
CA THR A 447 -21.92 1.25 -0.09
C THR A 447 -21.69 0.67 1.30
N THR A 448 -20.71 -0.24 1.46
CA THR A 448 -20.39 -0.85 2.76
C THR A 448 -19.97 0.20 3.79
N CYS A 449 -19.13 1.17 3.40
CA CYS A 449 -18.62 2.18 4.31
C CYS A 449 -19.66 3.25 4.68
N PHE A 450 -20.44 3.72 3.71
CA PHE A 450 -21.33 4.88 3.90
C PHE A 450 -22.81 4.52 4.13
N TRP A 451 -23.14 3.23 4.22
CA TRP A 451 -24.48 2.75 4.52
C TRP A 451 -25.14 3.50 5.69
N SER A 452 -24.42 3.66 6.80
CA SER A 452 -24.94 4.30 8.01
C SER A 452 -25.21 5.80 7.84
N LEU A 453 -24.48 6.48 6.96
CA LEU A 453 -24.68 7.90 6.64
C LEU A 453 -25.90 8.10 5.74
N ILE A 454 -26.11 7.19 4.80
CA ILE A 454 -27.26 7.18 3.89
C ILE A 454 -28.54 6.84 4.65
N ALA A 455 -28.51 5.78 5.47
CA ALA A 455 -29.68 5.31 6.22
C ALA A 455 -30.17 6.30 7.28
N LYS A 456 -29.28 7.18 7.81
CA LYS A 456 -29.67 8.25 8.74
C LYS A 456 -30.46 9.36 8.01
N LYS A 457 -30.01 9.78 6.84
CA LYS A 457 -30.70 10.82 6.05
C LYS A 457 -32.09 10.40 5.60
N ALA A 458 -32.26 9.15 5.20
CA ALA A 458 -33.56 8.61 4.81
C ALA A 458 -34.62 8.64 5.94
N LYS A 459 -34.19 8.72 7.22
CA LYS A 459 -35.09 8.82 8.38
C LYS A 459 -35.42 10.25 8.79
N GLU A 460 -34.68 11.25 8.31
CA GLU A 460 -34.92 12.66 8.61
C GLU A 460 -35.86 13.32 7.58
N GLU A 461 -36.10 12.68 6.44
CA GLU A 461 -37.00 13.13 5.37
C GLU A 461 -38.41 12.49 5.42
N ILE A 462 -38.69 11.66 6.43
CA ILE A 462 -40.02 11.06 6.73
C ILE A 462 -40.56 11.73 7.99
#